data_AF-U2R4J4-F1
#
_entry.id   AF-U2R4J4-F1
#
_cell.length_a   1.000
_cell.length_b   1.000
_cell.length_c   1.000
_cell.angle_alpha   90.00
_cell.angle_beta   90.00
_cell.angle_gamma   90.00
#
_symmetry.space_group_name_H-M   'P 1'
#
loop_
_entity.id
_entity.type
_entity.pdbx_description
1 polymer ?
#
loop_
_entity_poly.entity_id
_entity_poly.type
_entity_poly.pdbx_seq_one_letter_code
_entity_poly.pdbx_strand_id
1 'polypeptide(L)'
;MRKKINNIINSGKEKIKRKKIEIGMLALINTVIGFNINADPLNLPKEYSENIAVKGYENDVFNYDFNNDGIDEKIVISYNIVDNLIGAVVSIYTNQSGKDILTYQITFDKKFNIMELQAMQKMLDKVKEYYPEYSKNIQPNETRYITIYGDNKTNDIVFDKVKFNNHSPENTNNFLFIKKSSSMLDAPNGSVIANLGYSEKPEILFDMVSDVPNAQTKWYYTEFTKRFTTNVSKKVKKDKNGKVIAENPTTVKGFVAGGDDNVSKRGFYWDKMINKIEIVNDFITKAINANEQLYIITEYAPLSRDKPSKKDKFGNKNNQSIIGYTNSKKEGEIINIPDQTIFRIIGEENNMLKIETPFYGGPYFIEKVQGTYQKVENIKEEVNKFIAIDPSSQTEVLFQRIPETQKYEVITYSYVTTGKDGYGSYETPHGAFLIAFTRPYMTFTRHARPGDKTIPGRSDLAVAGSAKYAVRFSGGGYMHGIPTNFNFKGSTLDTETAKKIGTYKESHKCVRHFDDQIEFIVKWINADSKIKDRDNTIPEEPVIAVVL
;
A
#
# COMPACT_ATOMS: atom_id res chain seq x y z
N MET A 1 14.27 39.12 36.65
CA MET A 1 14.50 37.79 36.01
C MET A 1 13.50 37.45 34.89
N ARG A 2 12.20 37.80 34.97
CA ARG A 2 11.22 37.54 33.88
C ARG A 2 11.28 38.50 32.65
N LYS A 3 11.79 39.73 32.80
CA LYS A 3 11.95 40.69 31.67
C LYS A 3 13.10 40.37 30.69
N LYS A 4 14.10 39.57 31.10
CA LYS A 4 15.27 39.23 30.27
C LYS A 4 14.99 38.10 29.27
N ILE A 5 14.04 37.21 29.56
CA ILE A 5 13.65 36.09 28.70
C ILE A 5 12.76 36.55 27.53
N ASN A 6 11.82 37.48 27.78
CA ASN A 6 10.96 38.03 26.72
C ASN A 6 11.73 38.87 25.69
N ASN A 7 12.82 39.54 26.10
CA ASN A 7 13.70 40.25 25.16
C ASN A 7 14.57 39.29 24.34
N ILE A 8 14.93 38.11 24.85
CA ILE A 8 15.63 37.06 24.09
C ILE A 8 14.70 36.44 23.04
N ILE A 9 13.42 36.20 23.39
CA ILE A 9 12.41 35.67 22.46
C ILE A 9 12.08 36.67 21.33
N ASN A 10 11.96 37.97 21.65
CA ASN A 10 11.72 38.99 20.63
C ASN A 10 12.97 39.29 19.77
N SER A 11 14.18 39.24 20.33
CA SER A 11 15.43 39.27 19.53
C SER A 11 15.61 38.01 18.67
N GLY A 12 15.05 36.88 19.11
CA GLY A 12 14.96 35.64 18.35
C GLY A 12 14.03 35.77 17.14
N LYS A 13 12.88 36.44 17.29
CA LYS A 13 11.93 36.69 16.19
C LYS A 13 12.48 37.62 15.09
N GLU A 14 13.30 38.62 15.43
CA GLU A 14 14.00 39.43 14.42
C GLU A 14 15.24 38.75 13.84
N LYS A 15 15.95 37.91 14.61
CA LYS A 15 17.00 37.01 14.07
C LYS A 15 16.44 35.95 13.12
N ILE A 16 15.21 35.48 13.32
CA ILE A 16 14.53 34.53 12.41
C ILE A 16 14.25 35.16 11.03
N LYS A 17 14.20 36.49 10.91
CA LYS A 17 14.05 37.18 9.62
C LYS A 17 15.37 37.51 8.90
N ARG A 18 16.53 37.44 9.56
CA ARG A 18 17.85 37.72 8.97
C ARG A 18 18.89 36.59 9.12
N LYS A 19 18.49 35.45 9.70
CA LYS A 19 19.35 34.28 9.96
C LYS A 19 18.64 33.00 9.49
N LYS A 20 18.22 33.02 8.23
CA LYS A 20 17.60 31.87 7.55
C LYS A 20 18.61 30.79 7.14
N ILE A 21 19.91 31.02 7.34
CA ILE A 21 20.99 30.09 6.98
C ILE A 21 22.15 30.36 7.94
N GLU A 22 22.28 29.57 9.01
CA GLU A 22 23.56 29.33 9.71
C GLU A 22 23.39 28.13 10.67
N ILE A 23 23.88 26.97 10.20
CA ILE A 23 24.50 25.91 11.00
C ILE A 23 23.54 24.88 11.62
N GLY A 24 22.92 24.10 10.74
CA GLY A 24 22.63 22.69 10.94
C GLY A 24 22.97 21.99 9.63
N MET A 25 24.24 21.60 9.48
CA MET A 25 24.93 21.20 8.22
C MET A 25 24.93 22.29 7.12
N LEU A 26 26.08 22.94 6.90
CA LEU A 26 26.40 23.54 5.60
C LEU A 26 26.39 22.40 4.56
N ALA A 27 25.84 22.49 3.35
CA ALA A 27 25.36 23.64 2.58
C ALA A 27 24.01 23.30 1.91
N LEU A 28 23.20 24.31 1.58
CA LEU A 28 22.06 24.12 0.67
C LEU A 28 21.62 25.47 0.09
N ILE A 29 21.35 25.46 -1.23
CA ILE A 29 20.68 26.46 -2.09
C ILE A 29 21.62 26.98 -3.20
N ASN A 30 21.55 26.40 -4.40
CA ASN A 30 20.71 26.92 -5.50
C ASN A 30 20.78 26.05 -6.77
N THR A 31 19.60 25.80 -7.35
CA THR A 31 19.22 25.58 -8.77
C THR A 31 18.59 24.24 -9.17
N VAL A 32 17.65 24.40 -10.11
CA VAL A 32 16.55 23.52 -10.51
C VAL A 32 17.00 22.46 -11.54
N ILE A 33 16.35 21.29 -11.53
CA ILE A 33 15.64 20.62 -12.65
C ILE A 33 15.56 19.12 -12.37
N GLY A 34 14.32 18.68 -12.14
CA GLY A 34 13.68 17.36 -12.32
C GLY A 34 14.50 16.07 -12.18
N PHE A 35 13.98 15.10 -11.41
CA PHE A 35 13.76 13.74 -11.93
C PHE A 35 12.99 12.79 -10.99
N ASN A 36 12.81 11.61 -11.59
CA ASN A 36 11.96 10.44 -11.37
C ASN A 36 11.97 9.75 -10.00
N ILE A 37 11.10 8.74 -9.94
CA ILE A 37 10.35 8.23 -8.80
C ILE A 37 11.06 7.06 -8.08
N ASN A 38 12.34 6.82 -8.33
CA ASN A 38 13.19 5.86 -7.60
C ASN A 38 14.63 6.30 -7.85
N ALA A 39 15.41 6.59 -6.81
CA ALA A 39 16.82 6.90 -7.01
C ALA A 39 17.55 5.59 -7.38
N ASP A 40 17.69 5.33 -8.68
CA ASP A 40 18.70 4.39 -9.17
C ASP A 40 20.05 4.76 -8.56
N PRO A 41 20.95 3.77 -8.33
CA PRO A 41 22.28 4.06 -7.82
C PRO A 41 22.94 5.19 -8.60
N LEU A 42 23.52 6.15 -7.88
CA LEU A 42 24.23 7.23 -8.53
C LEU A 42 25.47 6.64 -9.22
N ASN A 43 25.70 7.05 -10.45
CA ASN A 43 26.90 6.66 -11.17
C ASN A 43 28.09 7.49 -10.67
N LEU A 44 28.63 7.08 -9.53
CA LEU A 44 29.79 7.67 -8.89
C LEU A 44 31.06 6.86 -9.21
N PRO A 45 32.24 7.51 -9.27
CA PRO A 45 33.50 6.81 -9.49
C PRO A 45 33.79 5.84 -8.35
N LYS A 46 34.43 4.70 -8.68
CA LYS A 46 34.78 3.68 -7.69
C LYS A 46 35.85 4.17 -6.69
N GLU A 47 36.77 5.03 -7.13
CA GLU A 47 37.77 5.66 -6.28
C GLU A 47 37.38 7.13 -6.07
N TYR A 48 37.45 7.61 -4.82
CA TYR A 48 37.09 8.98 -4.49
C TYR A 48 38.05 9.99 -5.15
N SER A 49 37.52 11.15 -5.54
CA SER A 49 38.33 12.31 -5.94
C SER A 49 37.69 13.60 -5.43
N GLU A 50 38.49 14.64 -5.21
CA GLU A 50 38.00 15.93 -4.68
C GLU A 50 37.01 16.63 -5.62
N ASN A 51 37.05 16.33 -6.93
CA ASN A 51 36.19 16.93 -7.95
C ASN A 51 34.89 16.14 -8.19
N ILE A 52 34.39 15.41 -7.18
CA ILE A 52 33.24 14.55 -7.35
C ILE A 52 31.96 15.36 -7.61
N ALA A 53 31.34 15.13 -8.77
CA ALA A 53 30.14 15.84 -9.19
C ALA A 53 29.13 14.84 -9.77
N VAL A 54 27.86 14.99 -9.37
CA VAL A 54 26.75 14.21 -9.92
C VAL A 54 25.81 15.17 -10.63
N LYS A 55 25.55 14.93 -11.91
CA LYS A 55 24.70 15.81 -12.71
C LYS A 55 23.27 15.86 -12.12
N GLY A 56 22.79 17.06 -11.83
CA GLY A 56 21.46 17.29 -11.26
C GLY A 56 21.38 17.17 -9.73
N TYR A 57 22.53 17.07 -9.05
CA TYR A 57 22.63 17.01 -7.59
C TYR A 57 23.64 18.04 -7.08
N GLU A 58 23.35 18.58 -5.90
CA GLU A 58 24.34 19.25 -5.05
C GLU A 58 25.03 18.16 -4.19
N ASN A 59 26.33 18.35 -3.89
CA ASN A 59 27.13 17.38 -3.15
C ASN A 59 27.77 18.04 -1.93
N ASP A 60 27.60 17.43 -0.76
CA ASP A 60 28.36 17.75 0.45
C ASP A 60 29.31 16.61 0.79
N VAL A 61 30.55 16.96 1.19
CA VAL A 61 31.59 15.99 1.51
C VAL A 61 32.14 16.23 2.91
N PHE A 62 32.23 15.17 3.71
CA PHE A 62 32.86 15.21 5.03
C PHE A 62 33.42 13.84 5.41
N ASN A 63 34.24 13.83 6.46
CA ASN A 63 34.82 12.62 7.05
C ASN A 63 34.05 12.24 8.31
N TYR A 64 33.84 10.93 8.53
CA TYR A 64 33.20 10.44 9.74
C TYR A 64 33.61 8.99 10.00
N ASP A 65 34.01 8.67 11.23
CA ASP A 65 34.28 7.32 11.72
C ASP A 65 32.98 6.65 12.20
N PHE A 66 32.46 5.69 11.42
CA PHE A 66 31.19 5.02 11.70
C PHE A 66 31.25 3.95 12.77
N ASN A 67 32.39 3.26 12.92
CA ASN A 67 32.55 2.11 13.80
C ASN A 67 33.41 2.43 15.04
N ASN A 68 33.87 3.68 15.18
CA ASN A 68 34.80 4.16 16.21
C ASN A 68 36.12 3.39 16.22
N ASP A 69 36.62 2.98 15.06
CA ASP A 69 37.91 2.27 14.93
C ASP A 69 39.12 3.21 14.80
N GLY A 70 38.87 4.53 14.73
CA GLY A 70 39.88 5.57 14.58
C GLY A 70 40.23 5.90 13.13
N ILE A 71 39.55 5.30 12.14
CA ILE A 71 39.71 5.57 10.72
C ILE A 71 38.45 6.25 10.19
N ASP A 72 38.59 7.48 9.72
CA ASP A 72 37.47 8.18 9.10
C ASP A 72 37.12 7.59 7.72
N GLU A 73 35.84 7.35 7.47
CA GLU A 73 35.32 7.15 6.13
C GLU A 73 35.03 8.48 5.41
N LYS A 74 35.21 8.51 4.09
CA LYS A 74 34.85 9.66 3.25
C LYS A 74 33.38 9.57 2.83
N ILE A 75 32.60 10.58 3.18
CA ILE A 75 31.15 10.62 2.97
C ILE A 75 30.81 11.67 1.93
N VAL A 76 30.02 11.28 0.93
CA VAL A 76 29.47 12.16 -0.09
C VAL A 76 27.95 12.07 -0.02
N ILE A 77 27.31 13.16 0.41
CA ILE A 77 25.86 13.28 0.38
C ILE A 77 25.48 14.01 -0.89
N SER A 78 24.85 13.30 -1.81
CA SER A 78 24.30 13.87 -3.05
C SER A 78 22.80 14.09 -2.86
N TYR A 79 22.33 15.32 -3.04
CA TYR A 79 20.91 15.64 -2.89
C TYR A 79 20.39 16.59 -3.97
N ASN A 80 19.07 16.56 -4.15
CA ASN A 80 18.36 17.47 -5.04
C ASN A 80 16.99 17.84 -4.45
N ILE A 81 16.45 18.96 -4.89
CA ILE A 81 15.13 19.45 -4.46
C ILE A 81 14.23 19.64 -5.68
N VAL A 82 13.08 18.98 -5.66
CA VAL A 82 12.03 19.10 -6.68
C VAL A 82 10.69 19.19 -5.96
N ASP A 83 9.89 20.20 -6.27
CA ASP A 83 8.55 20.41 -5.68
C ASP A 83 8.53 20.36 -4.15
N ASN A 84 9.51 21.02 -3.51
CA ASN A 84 9.71 21.03 -2.06
C ASN A 84 10.01 19.66 -1.43
N LEU A 85 10.35 18.66 -2.24
CA LEU A 85 10.81 17.34 -1.81
C LEU A 85 12.30 17.17 -2.04
N ILE A 86 13.02 16.76 -1.00
CA ILE A 86 14.44 16.43 -1.02
C ILE A 86 14.61 14.95 -1.32
N GLY A 87 15.35 14.64 -2.38
CA GLY A 87 15.95 13.33 -2.60
C GLY A 87 17.41 13.37 -2.15
N ALA A 88 17.84 12.39 -1.35
CA ALA A 88 19.22 12.31 -0.86
C ALA A 88 19.77 10.88 -1.03
N VAL A 89 21.04 10.81 -1.42
CA VAL A 89 21.83 9.58 -1.51
C VAL A 89 23.10 9.77 -0.70
N VAL A 90 23.36 8.88 0.25
CA VAL A 90 24.57 8.90 1.07
C VAL A 90 25.54 7.86 0.51
N SER A 91 26.68 8.33 0.02
CA SER A 91 27.73 7.48 -0.52
C SER A 91 28.91 7.45 0.45
N ILE A 92 29.35 6.25 0.81
CA ILE A 92 30.41 6.03 1.79
C ILE A 92 31.58 5.34 1.09
N TYR A 93 32.74 5.98 1.17
CA TYR A 93 34.01 5.46 0.68
C TYR A 93 34.84 4.99 1.87
N THR A 94 35.22 3.71 1.86
CA THR A 94 36.05 3.13 2.91
C THR A 94 37.50 3.04 2.44
N ASN A 95 38.45 3.22 3.36
CA ASN A 95 39.86 3.09 3.03
C ASN A 95 40.22 1.62 2.78
N GLN A 96 40.62 1.29 1.55
CA GLN A 96 41.05 -0.04 1.15
C GLN A 96 42.43 0.08 0.50
N SER A 97 43.46 -0.43 1.20
CA SER A 97 44.86 -0.38 0.73
C SER A 97 45.34 1.06 0.41
N GLY A 98 44.96 2.04 1.23
CA GLY A 98 45.38 3.44 1.07
C GLY A 98 44.58 4.24 0.05
N LYS A 99 43.52 3.66 -0.52
CA LYS A 99 42.59 4.33 -1.44
C LYS A 99 41.18 4.35 -0.86
N ASP A 100 40.47 5.44 -1.05
CA ASP A 100 39.07 5.53 -0.62
C ASP A 100 38.18 4.98 -1.73
N ILE A 101 37.60 3.81 -1.49
CA ILE A 101 36.83 3.04 -2.47
C ILE A 101 35.34 3.11 -2.11
N LEU A 102 34.50 3.36 -3.11
CA LEU A 102 33.04 3.39 -2.94
C LEU A 102 32.56 2.01 -2.50
N THR A 103 32.05 1.93 -1.27
CA THR A 103 31.66 0.67 -0.63
C THR A 103 30.16 0.62 -0.37
N TYR A 104 29.54 1.76 -0.03
CA TYR A 104 28.11 1.83 0.23
C TYR A 104 27.47 3.00 -0.52
N GLN A 105 26.30 2.76 -1.12
CA GLN A 105 25.39 3.80 -1.56
C GLN A 105 24.03 3.57 -0.91
N ILE A 106 23.55 4.56 -0.18
CA ILE A 106 22.38 4.44 0.69
C ILE A 106 21.31 5.42 0.23
N THR A 107 20.12 4.88 -0.01
CA THR A 107 18.91 5.62 -0.34
C THR A 107 17.83 5.38 0.72
N PHE A 108 16.76 6.15 0.62
CA PHE A 108 15.61 6.07 1.54
C PHE A 108 14.34 5.75 0.76
N ASP A 109 13.39 5.07 1.40
CA ASP A 109 12.14 4.64 0.77
C ASP A 109 11.12 5.75 0.54
N LYS A 110 11.42 6.98 0.99
CA LYS A 110 10.61 8.18 0.80
C LYS A 110 11.46 9.41 0.53
N LYS A 111 10.86 10.40 -0.14
CA LYS A 111 11.40 11.75 -0.22
C LYS A 111 10.99 12.54 1.02
N PHE A 112 11.81 13.52 1.40
CA PHE A 112 11.52 14.35 2.57
C PHE A 112 10.98 15.70 2.14
N ASN A 113 9.88 16.14 2.73
CA ASN A 113 9.50 17.54 2.57
C ASN A 113 10.58 18.43 3.21
N ILE A 114 10.96 19.53 2.56
CA ILE A 114 11.93 20.51 3.10
C ILE A 114 11.52 21.04 4.49
N MET A 115 10.22 20.98 4.82
CA MET A 115 9.66 21.38 6.11
C MET A 115 9.80 20.30 7.20
N GLU A 116 10.21 19.07 6.84
CA GLU A 116 10.32 17.90 7.73
C GLU A 116 11.76 17.58 8.14
N LEU A 117 12.55 18.61 8.45
CA LEU A 117 13.98 18.48 8.80
C LEU A 117 14.25 17.45 9.92
N GLN A 118 13.34 17.30 10.89
CA GLN A 118 13.47 16.31 11.95
C GLN A 118 13.32 14.87 11.45
N ALA A 119 12.43 14.62 10.48
CA ALA A 119 12.26 13.29 9.90
C ALA A 119 13.47 12.92 9.06
N MET A 120 14.01 13.89 8.32
CA MET A 120 15.25 13.74 7.55
C MET A 120 16.44 13.43 8.47
N GLN A 121 16.61 14.17 9.58
CA GLN A 121 17.68 13.90 10.55
C GLN A 121 17.59 12.49 11.11
N LYS A 122 16.40 12.05 11.54
CA LYS A 122 16.19 10.70 12.07
C LYS A 122 16.56 9.61 11.05
N MET A 123 16.30 9.84 9.76
CA MET A 123 16.66 8.90 8.71
C MET A 123 18.16 8.90 8.42
N LEU A 124 18.82 10.05 8.48
CA LEU A 124 20.28 10.11 8.42
C LEU A 124 20.94 9.44 9.63
N ASP A 125 20.33 9.54 10.82
CA ASP A 125 20.81 8.82 12.01
C ASP A 125 20.74 7.28 11.82
N LYS A 126 19.77 6.78 11.04
CA LYS A 126 19.69 5.36 10.68
C LYS A 126 20.86 4.88 9.84
N VAL A 127 21.48 5.75 9.04
CA VAL A 127 22.70 5.40 8.30
C VAL A 127 23.79 4.97 9.28
N LYS A 128 23.95 5.70 10.38
CA LYS A 128 24.90 5.37 11.45
C LYS A 128 24.48 4.15 12.25
N GLU A 129 23.20 4.09 12.66
CA GLU A 129 22.66 2.98 13.44
C GLU A 129 22.85 1.62 12.75
N TYR A 130 22.67 1.59 11.42
CA TYR A 130 22.73 0.34 10.65
C TYR A 130 24.11 0.04 10.05
N TYR A 131 25.09 0.92 10.19
CA TYR A 131 26.46 0.69 9.69
C TYR A 131 27.07 -0.64 10.16
N PRO A 132 26.98 -1.02 11.45
CA PRO A 132 27.50 -2.30 11.92
C PRO A 132 26.81 -3.53 11.32
N GLU A 133 25.64 -3.35 10.70
CA GLU A 133 24.85 -4.44 10.11
C GLU A 133 25.16 -4.59 8.62
N TYR A 134 25.03 -3.53 7.83
CA TYR A 134 25.28 -3.61 6.38
C TYR A 134 26.77 -3.70 6.01
N SER A 135 27.68 -3.52 6.97
CA SER A 135 29.13 -3.77 6.80
C SER A 135 29.55 -5.22 7.01
N LYS A 136 28.70 -6.07 7.61
CA LYS A 136 29.05 -7.46 7.90
C LYS A 136 29.40 -8.24 6.63
N ASN A 137 30.50 -8.99 6.69
CA ASN A 137 30.98 -9.84 5.58
C ASN A 137 31.23 -9.09 4.26
N ILE A 138 31.47 -7.77 4.29
CA ILE A 138 31.83 -6.99 3.09
C ILE A 138 33.13 -7.54 2.48
N GLN A 139 33.16 -7.70 1.15
CA GLN A 139 34.35 -8.13 0.42
C GLN A 139 35.17 -6.93 -0.09
N PRO A 140 36.50 -7.09 -0.29
CA PRO A 140 37.30 -6.05 -0.95
C PRO A 140 36.71 -5.67 -2.31
N ASN A 141 36.67 -4.37 -2.61
CA ASN A 141 36.14 -3.81 -3.84
C ASN A 141 34.63 -4.04 -4.09
N GLU A 142 33.87 -4.60 -3.14
CA GLU A 142 32.40 -4.72 -3.20
C GLU A 142 31.74 -3.34 -3.03
N THR A 143 30.66 -3.08 -3.77
CA THR A 143 29.72 -1.99 -3.51
C THR A 143 28.38 -2.58 -3.10
N ARG A 144 27.83 -2.15 -1.96
CA ARG A 144 26.46 -2.47 -1.56
C ARG A 144 25.55 -1.27 -1.79
N TYR A 145 24.43 -1.52 -2.46
CA TYR A 145 23.34 -0.57 -2.63
C TYR A 145 22.29 -0.88 -1.56
N ILE A 146 22.02 0.07 -0.68
CA ILE A 146 21.14 -0.10 0.48
C ILE A 146 19.95 0.85 0.37
N THR A 147 18.75 0.35 0.62
CA THR A 147 17.56 1.18 0.84
C THR A 147 17.15 1.05 2.30
N ILE A 148 17.24 2.15 3.06
CA ILE A 148 16.75 2.21 4.44
C ILE A 148 15.26 2.54 4.42
N TYR A 149 14.49 1.76 5.20
CA TYR A 149 13.06 1.92 5.35
C TYR A 149 12.74 2.67 6.64
N GLY A 150 11.94 3.73 6.52
CA GLY A 150 11.44 4.50 7.66
C GLY A 150 9.97 4.22 7.97
N ASP A 151 9.42 5.04 8.88
CA ASP A 151 7.97 5.20 8.99
C ASP A 151 7.44 5.70 7.64
N ASN A 152 6.57 4.90 7.01
CA ASN A 152 6.00 5.17 5.69
C ASN A 152 4.74 6.06 5.76
N LYS A 153 4.42 6.60 6.95
CA LYS A 153 3.34 7.56 7.13
C LYS A 153 3.69 8.94 6.56
N THR A 154 2.63 9.63 6.18
CA THR A 154 2.67 10.93 5.48
C THR A 154 1.98 11.98 6.36
N ASN A 155 2.34 13.25 6.18
CA ASN A 155 1.72 14.35 6.93
C ASN A 155 0.28 14.67 6.50
N ASP A 156 -0.15 14.11 5.37
CA ASP A 156 -1.52 14.23 4.86
C ASP A 156 -2.48 13.27 5.58
N ILE A 157 -1.93 12.37 6.42
CA ILE A 157 -2.69 11.35 7.11
C ILE A 157 -2.70 11.58 8.62
N VAL A 158 -3.89 11.44 9.19
CA VAL A 158 -4.17 11.67 10.60
C VAL A 158 -4.52 10.33 11.27
N PHE A 159 -3.66 9.86 12.18
CA PHE A 159 -3.73 8.53 12.81
C PHE A 159 -4.30 8.53 14.24
N ASP A 160 -4.39 9.69 14.89
CA ASP A 160 -4.88 9.84 16.27
C ASP A 160 -6.39 9.55 16.41
N LYS A 161 -7.10 9.39 15.29
CA LYS A 161 -8.56 9.16 15.23
C LYS A 161 -8.97 7.77 14.74
N VAL A 162 -8.08 6.77 14.79
CA VAL A 162 -8.44 5.38 14.47
C VAL A 162 -9.60 4.92 15.37
N LYS A 163 -10.73 4.59 14.75
CA LYS A 163 -11.99 4.27 15.46
C LYS A 163 -12.14 2.78 15.74
N PHE A 164 -11.46 1.94 14.98
CA PHE A 164 -11.52 0.48 15.13
C PHE A 164 -10.18 -0.15 14.73
N ASN A 165 -9.68 -1.08 15.57
CA ASN A 165 -8.38 -1.72 15.35
C ASN A 165 -8.34 -3.21 15.73
N ASN A 166 -9.50 -3.86 15.91
CA ASN A 166 -9.53 -5.29 16.21
C ASN A 166 -8.93 -6.09 15.06
N HIS A 167 -8.06 -7.06 15.32
CA HIS A 167 -7.36 -7.84 14.28
C HIS A 167 -6.53 -7.01 13.27
N SER A 168 -6.43 -5.68 13.40
CA SER A 168 -5.49 -4.84 12.64
C SER A 168 -4.04 -5.16 13.03
N PRO A 169 -3.06 -5.06 12.14
CA PRO A 169 -1.66 -5.18 12.57
C PRO A 169 -1.30 -4.09 13.58
N GLU A 170 -0.32 -4.37 14.45
CA GLU A 170 0.21 -3.33 15.35
C GLU A 170 1.22 -2.43 14.67
N ASN A 171 1.98 -2.99 13.72
CA ASN A 171 2.94 -2.26 12.92
C ASN A 171 2.48 -2.25 11.45
N THR A 172 2.50 -1.07 10.84
CA THR A 172 2.09 -0.82 9.46
C THR A 172 3.25 -0.51 8.52
N ASN A 173 4.48 -0.52 9.06
CA ASN A 173 5.71 -0.33 8.30
C ASN A 173 5.87 -1.43 7.25
N ASN A 174 6.84 -1.23 6.36
CA ASN A 174 7.17 -2.22 5.35
C ASN A 174 7.61 -3.53 6.04
N PHE A 175 7.06 -4.66 5.58
CA PHE A 175 7.32 -5.97 6.14
C PHE A 175 7.61 -6.99 5.05
N LEU A 176 8.32 -8.05 5.42
CA LEU A 176 8.64 -9.14 4.53
C LEU A 176 7.65 -10.27 4.78
N PHE A 177 6.72 -10.50 3.86
CA PHE A 177 5.81 -11.63 3.96
C PHE A 177 6.53 -12.94 3.65
N ILE A 178 6.59 -13.83 4.65
CA ILE A 178 7.26 -15.13 4.53
C ILE A 178 6.33 -16.13 3.84
N LYS A 179 6.68 -16.50 2.61
CA LYS A 179 5.89 -17.40 1.75
C LYS A 179 6.10 -18.86 2.09
N LYS A 180 7.35 -19.20 2.44
CA LYS A 180 7.83 -20.52 2.82
C LYS A 180 8.82 -20.35 3.97
N SER A 181 9.03 -21.40 4.75
CA SER A 181 9.99 -21.38 5.86
C SER A 181 11.32 -20.79 5.41
N SER A 182 11.78 -19.75 6.10
CA SER A 182 12.97 -18.97 5.71
C SER A 182 13.88 -18.80 6.91
N SER A 183 15.18 -18.96 6.72
CA SER A 183 16.17 -18.71 7.77
C SER A 183 16.48 -17.23 7.89
N MET A 184 16.57 -16.76 9.13
CA MET A 184 17.12 -15.45 9.48
C MET A 184 18.57 -15.65 9.94
N LEU A 185 19.48 -14.88 9.35
CA LEU A 185 20.92 -14.98 9.54
C LEU A 185 21.47 -13.79 10.34
N ASP A 186 22.61 -13.95 11.02
CA ASP A 186 23.32 -12.86 11.71
C ASP A 186 24.03 -11.88 10.76
N ALA A 187 24.37 -12.35 9.56
CA ALA A 187 25.01 -11.62 8.47
C ALA A 187 24.58 -12.20 7.11
N PRO A 188 24.79 -11.49 5.99
CA PRO A 188 24.68 -12.08 4.66
C PRO A 188 25.58 -13.31 4.53
N ASN A 189 25.01 -14.44 4.11
CA ASN A 189 25.68 -15.75 4.06
C ASN A 189 26.26 -16.21 5.42
N GLY A 190 25.74 -15.68 6.53
CA GLY A 190 26.16 -16.01 7.89
C GLY A 190 25.45 -17.21 8.49
N SER A 191 25.46 -17.29 9.81
CA SER A 191 24.86 -18.37 10.59
C SER A 191 23.38 -18.12 10.85
N VAL A 192 22.59 -19.19 10.89
CA VAL A 192 21.16 -19.12 11.22
C VAL A 192 20.97 -18.75 12.69
N ILE A 193 20.25 -17.66 12.96
CA ILE A 193 19.91 -17.20 14.31
C ILE A 193 18.43 -17.40 14.66
N ALA A 194 17.56 -17.49 13.66
CA ALA A 194 16.16 -17.81 13.83
C ALA A 194 15.57 -18.45 12.55
N ASN A 195 14.43 -19.12 12.68
CA ASN A 195 13.65 -19.62 11.56
C ASN A 195 12.29 -18.95 11.55
N LEU A 196 11.94 -18.39 10.40
CA LEU A 196 10.66 -17.74 10.16
C LEU A 196 9.71 -18.70 9.45
N GLY A 197 8.51 -18.84 9.99
CA GLY A 197 7.45 -19.69 9.46
C GLY A 197 6.60 -18.98 8.39
N TYR A 198 5.83 -19.79 7.66
CA TYR A 198 4.78 -19.30 6.77
C TYR A 198 3.90 -18.25 7.45
N SER A 199 3.54 -17.20 6.72
CA SER A 199 2.66 -16.08 7.15
C SER A 199 3.25 -15.07 8.14
N GLU A 200 4.43 -15.34 8.69
CA GLU A 200 5.16 -14.37 9.50
C GLU A 200 5.53 -13.14 8.63
N LYS A 201 5.63 -11.99 9.29
CA LYS A 201 5.77 -10.67 8.68
C LYS A 201 6.77 -9.82 9.47
N PRO A 202 8.06 -10.21 9.50
CA PRO A 202 9.08 -9.36 10.10
C PRO A 202 9.13 -8.00 9.41
N GLU A 203 9.33 -6.95 10.21
CA GLU A 203 9.50 -5.58 9.72
C GLU A 203 10.82 -5.48 8.96
N ILE A 204 10.81 -4.78 7.82
CA ILE A 204 12.02 -4.52 7.04
C ILE A 204 12.61 -3.20 7.53
N LEU A 205 13.85 -3.24 7.99
CA LEU A 205 14.60 -2.05 8.42
C LEU A 205 15.41 -1.47 7.25
N PHE A 206 16.07 -2.33 6.49
CA PHE A 206 16.70 -1.98 5.22
C PHE A 206 16.75 -3.21 4.29
N ASP A 207 16.93 -2.96 3.01
CA ASP A 207 17.36 -4.01 2.08
C ASP A 207 18.63 -3.60 1.36
N MET A 208 19.36 -4.59 0.85
CA MET A 208 20.58 -4.34 0.11
C MET A 208 20.85 -5.36 -0.99
N VAL A 209 21.57 -4.91 -2.00
CA VAL A 209 22.08 -5.72 -3.12
C VAL A 209 23.56 -5.39 -3.33
N SER A 210 24.36 -6.42 -3.60
CA SER A 210 25.79 -6.29 -3.91
C SER A 210 26.02 -6.15 -5.42
N ASP A 211 27.02 -5.38 -5.82
CA ASP A 211 27.49 -5.28 -7.20
C ASP A 211 28.35 -6.47 -7.65
N VAL A 212 28.74 -7.35 -6.73
CA VAL A 212 29.58 -8.51 -7.01
C VAL A 212 28.84 -9.47 -7.96
N PRO A 213 29.45 -9.84 -9.10
CA PRO A 213 28.87 -10.80 -10.04
C PRO A 213 28.49 -12.12 -9.34
N ASN A 214 27.28 -12.64 -9.63
CA ASN A 214 26.72 -13.87 -9.04
C ASN A 214 26.37 -13.81 -7.53
N ALA A 215 26.46 -12.63 -6.89
CA ALA A 215 26.04 -12.40 -5.49
C ALA A 215 24.84 -11.44 -5.37
N GLN A 216 24.07 -11.25 -6.44
CA GLN A 216 22.91 -10.33 -6.53
C GLN A 216 21.70 -10.76 -5.68
N THR A 217 21.89 -11.66 -4.70
CA THR A 217 20.87 -11.96 -3.70
C THR A 217 20.49 -10.67 -2.99
N LYS A 218 19.23 -10.29 -3.12
CA LYS A 218 18.68 -9.18 -2.36
C LYS A 218 18.54 -9.60 -0.90
N TRP A 219 19.24 -8.94 0.00
CA TRP A 219 19.17 -9.21 1.44
C TRP A 219 18.23 -8.23 2.12
N TYR A 220 17.38 -8.73 3.01
CA TYR A 220 16.52 -7.90 3.86
C TYR A 220 17.01 -7.99 5.30
N TYR A 221 17.43 -6.88 5.89
CA TYR A 221 17.65 -6.84 7.33
C TYR A 221 16.33 -6.51 8.02
N THR A 222 15.91 -7.38 8.92
CA THR A 222 14.54 -7.39 9.45
C THR A 222 14.52 -7.48 10.96
N GLU A 223 13.46 -6.96 11.57
CA GLU A 223 13.13 -7.14 12.98
C GLU A 223 11.88 -8.02 13.11
N PHE A 224 11.96 -9.06 13.93
CA PHE A 224 10.84 -9.94 14.22
C PHE A 224 10.64 -10.09 15.71
N THR A 225 9.44 -9.78 16.19
CA THR A 225 9.03 -10.07 17.56
C THR A 225 8.10 -11.26 17.57
N LYS A 226 8.60 -12.42 18.03
CA LYS A 226 7.77 -13.63 18.11
C LYS A 226 6.81 -13.51 19.28
N ARG A 227 5.51 -13.54 18.97
CA ARG A 227 4.43 -13.44 19.95
C ARG A 227 3.58 -14.69 19.98
N PHE A 228 2.93 -14.92 21.13
CA PHE A 228 1.96 -16.00 21.26
C PHE A 228 0.61 -15.62 20.63
N THR A 229 0.28 -14.33 20.62
CA THR A 229 -0.90 -13.79 19.95
C THR A 229 -0.60 -13.41 18.50
N THR A 230 -1.53 -13.76 17.61
CA THR A 230 -1.52 -13.41 16.19
C THR A 230 -2.58 -12.34 15.93
N ASN A 231 -2.60 -11.77 14.72
CA ASN A 231 -3.68 -10.86 14.33
C ASN A 231 -5.06 -11.52 14.41
N VAL A 232 -5.16 -12.86 14.24
CA VAL A 232 -6.40 -13.64 14.40
C VAL A 232 -6.79 -13.77 15.87
N SER A 233 -5.81 -13.78 16.78
CA SER A 233 -6.00 -14.15 18.17
C SER A 233 -5.63 -13.02 19.13
N LYS A 234 -5.82 -11.74 18.77
CA LYS A 234 -5.52 -10.55 19.60
C LYS A 234 -6.05 -10.57 21.05
N LYS A 235 -6.80 -11.59 21.45
CA LYS A 235 -7.26 -11.81 22.81
C LYS A 235 -6.10 -12.23 23.72
N VAL A 236 -6.07 -11.63 24.90
CA VAL A 236 -5.22 -12.02 26.03
C VAL A 236 -5.37 -13.51 26.29
N LYS A 237 -4.28 -14.27 26.16
CA LYS A 237 -4.28 -15.71 26.41
C LYS A 237 -4.52 -15.93 27.89
N LYS A 238 -5.57 -16.68 28.22
CA LYS A 238 -5.88 -17.09 29.59
C LYS A 238 -5.59 -18.57 29.75
N ASP A 239 -5.11 -18.97 30.92
CA ASP A 239 -4.98 -20.38 31.27
C ASP A 239 -6.38 -21.03 31.46
N LYS A 240 -6.39 -22.33 31.75
CA LYS A 240 -7.63 -23.09 31.98
C LYS A 240 -8.48 -22.54 33.14
N ASN A 241 -7.90 -21.69 34.00
CA ASN A 241 -8.53 -21.08 35.17
C ASN A 241 -8.88 -19.60 34.94
N GLY A 242 -8.71 -19.08 33.71
CA GLY A 242 -9.03 -17.71 33.36
C GLY A 242 -7.95 -16.67 33.72
N LYS A 243 -6.78 -17.09 34.22
CA LYS A 243 -5.67 -16.18 34.55
C LYS A 243 -4.89 -15.81 33.29
N VAL A 244 -4.59 -14.52 33.14
CA VAL A 244 -3.77 -14.00 32.03
C VAL A 244 -2.38 -14.63 32.05
N ILE A 245 -1.99 -15.22 30.93
CA ILE A 245 -0.64 -15.71 30.70
C ILE A 245 0.18 -14.52 30.21
N ALA A 246 1.26 -14.19 30.93
CA ALA A 246 2.19 -13.15 30.51
C ALA A 246 2.88 -13.55 29.21
N GLU A 247 2.87 -12.66 28.21
CA GLU A 247 3.70 -12.84 27.03
C GLU A 247 5.12 -12.36 27.34
N ASN A 248 6.11 -13.20 27.06
CA ASN A 248 7.53 -12.83 27.07
C ASN A 248 8.01 -12.79 25.61
N PRO A 249 7.67 -11.75 24.84
CA PRO A 249 8.05 -11.66 23.44
C PRO A 249 9.58 -11.61 23.32
N THR A 250 10.11 -12.34 22.34
CA THR A 250 11.53 -12.27 21.98
C THR A 250 11.65 -11.55 20.65
N THR A 251 12.39 -10.44 20.63
CA THR A 251 12.70 -9.69 19.42
C THR A 251 14.06 -10.14 18.89
N VAL A 252 14.11 -10.51 17.62
CA VAL A 252 15.33 -10.91 16.91
C VAL A 252 15.48 -10.02 15.69
N LYS A 253 16.70 -9.57 15.43
CA LYS A 253 17.07 -8.86 14.19
C LYS A 253 18.04 -9.70 13.38
N GLY A 254 17.86 -9.71 12.06
CA GLY A 254 18.75 -10.45 11.17
C GLY A 254 18.37 -10.38 9.70
N PHE A 255 19.22 -11.01 8.89
CA PHE A 255 19.13 -11.01 7.44
C PHE A 255 18.28 -12.16 6.92
N VAL A 256 17.35 -11.86 6.01
CA VAL A 256 16.58 -12.84 5.27
C VAL A 256 16.94 -12.72 3.80
N ALA A 257 17.28 -13.85 3.17
CA ALA A 257 17.56 -13.90 1.74
C ALA A 257 16.27 -13.66 0.94
N GLY A 258 16.36 -12.73 -0.01
CA GLY A 258 15.31 -12.46 -0.98
C GLY A 258 15.22 -13.57 -2.02
N GLY A 259 13.98 -13.88 -2.40
CA GLY A 259 13.67 -14.76 -3.50
C GLY A 259 12.17 -14.75 -3.74
N ASP A 260 11.75 -14.61 -4.99
CA ASP A 260 10.34 -14.44 -5.35
C ASP A 260 9.46 -15.59 -4.86
N ASP A 261 10.02 -16.79 -4.73
CA ASP A 261 9.32 -17.97 -4.22
C ASP A 261 9.24 -18.06 -2.70
N ASN A 262 10.11 -17.35 -1.99
CA ASN A 262 10.32 -17.51 -0.54
C ASN A 262 9.75 -16.36 0.27
N VAL A 263 9.80 -15.14 -0.27
CA VAL A 263 9.39 -13.93 0.45
C VAL A 263 8.76 -12.90 -0.49
N SER A 264 8.07 -11.90 0.08
CA SER A 264 7.65 -10.71 -0.66
C SER A 264 7.59 -9.48 0.23
N LYS A 265 8.22 -8.40 -0.22
CA LYS A 265 8.06 -7.09 0.42
C LYS A 265 6.63 -6.59 0.26
N ARG A 266 6.03 -6.16 1.37
CA ARG A 266 4.66 -5.62 1.44
C ARG A 266 4.61 -4.50 2.47
N GLY A 267 3.52 -3.76 2.49
CA GLY A 267 3.32 -2.70 3.48
C GLY A 267 1.94 -2.06 3.37
N PHE A 268 1.67 -1.13 4.27
CA PHE A 268 0.60 -0.16 4.06
C PHE A 268 1.20 1.00 3.29
N TYR A 269 1.09 0.97 1.96
CA TYR A 269 1.67 2.01 1.10
C TYR A 269 0.79 3.27 1.10
N TRP A 270 0.81 3.98 2.22
CA TRP A 270 -0.03 5.14 2.52
C TRP A 270 -0.02 6.21 1.41
N ASP A 271 1.16 6.64 0.97
CA ASP A 271 1.31 7.61 -0.13
C ASP A 271 0.61 7.15 -1.42
N LYS A 272 0.77 5.87 -1.78
CA LYS A 272 0.15 5.31 -2.98
C LYS A 272 -1.36 5.29 -2.85
N MET A 273 -1.89 4.98 -1.67
CA MET A 273 -3.32 4.98 -1.39
C MET A 273 -3.90 6.40 -1.47
N ILE A 274 -3.26 7.38 -0.83
CA ILE A 274 -3.68 8.78 -0.87
C ILE A 274 -3.63 9.34 -2.29
N ASN A 275 -2.53 9.13 -3.01
CA ASN A 275 -2.41 9.58 -4.40
C ASN A 275 -3.56 9.05 -5.28
N LYS A 276 -3.92 7.77 -5.11
CA LYS A 276 -5.05 7.16 -5.83
C LYS A 276 -6.39 7.78 -5.44
N ILE A 277 -6.57 8.17 -4.18
CA ILE A 277 -7.77 8.88 -3.71
C ILE A 277 -7.83 10.29 -4.31
N GLU A 278 -6.71 11.02 -4.29
CA GLU A 278 -6.61 12.37 -4.86
C GLU A 278 -6.90 12.39 -6.36
N ILE A 279 -6.37 11.42 -7.12
CA ILE A 279 -6.71 11.26 -8.55
C ILE A 279 -8.23 11.18 -8.77
N VAL A 280 -8.96 10.47 -7.89
CA VAL A 280 -10.42 10.36 -7.99
C VAL A 280 -11.11 11.68 -7.68
N ASN A 281 -10.74 12.36 -6.60
CA ASN A 281 -11.34 13.65 -6.23
C ASN A 281 -11.01 14.77 -7.22
N ASP A 282 -9.80 14.78 -7.78
CA ASP A 282 -9.40 15.67 -8.87
C ASP A 282 -10.25 15.43 -10.12
N PHE A 283 -10.49 14.16 -10.46
CA PHE A 283 -11.36 13.79 -11.58
C PHE A 283 -12.80 14.26 -11.37
N ILE A 284 -13.36 14.04 -10.18
CA ILE A 284 -14.71 14.49 -9.79
C ILE A 284 -14.81 16.02 -9.88
N THR A 285 -13.84 16.73 -9.29
CA THR A 285 -13.79 18.19 -9.28
C THR A 285 -13.69 18.76 -10.69
N LYS A 286 -12.86 18.16 -11.56
CA LYS A 286 -12.76 18.55 -12.98
C LYS A 286 -14.08 18.38 -13.71
N ALA A 287 -14.79 17.27 -13.50
CA ALA A 287 -16.10 17.03 -14.11
C ALA A 287 -17.13 18.07 -13.64
N ILE A 288 -17.23 18.31 -12.34
CA ILE A 288 -18.17 19.29 -11.77
C ILE A 288 -17.87 20.70 -12.28
N ASN A 289 -16.61 21.14 -12.28
CA ASN A 289 -16.21 22.46 -12.77
C ASN A 289 -16.48 22.64 -14.27
N ALA A 290 -16.45 21.55 -15.05
CA ALA A 290 -16.81 21.54 -16.46
C ALA A 290 -18.33 21.39 -16.71
N ASN A 291 -19.14 21.33 -15.65
CA ASN A 291 -20.58 21.05 -15.70
C ASN A 291 -20.91 19.71 -16.40
N GLU A 292 -19.99 18.76 -16.33
CA GLU A 292 -20.13 17.40 -16.85
C GLU A 292 -20.77 16.49 -15.80
N GLN A 293 -21.47 15.46 -16.26
CA GLN A 293 -22.10 14.48 -15.36
C GLN A 293 -21.20 13.26 -15.16
N LEU A 294 -21.24 12.71 -13.95
CA LEU A 294 -20.58 11.46 -13.61
C LEU A 294 -21.52 10.27 -13.82
N TYR A 295 -20.93 9.16 -14.20
CA TYR A 295 -21.62 7.90 -14.49
C TYR A 295 -20.88 6.72 -13.85
N ILE A 296 -21.59 5.61 -13.70
CA ILE A 296 -21.05 4.30 -13.33
C ILE A 296 -21.41 3.26 -14.37
N ILE A 297 -20.58 2.24 -14.52
CA ILE A 297 -20.89 1.04 -15.30
C ILE A 297 -21.86 0.14 -14.53
N THR A 298 -22.82 -0.45 -15.22
CA THR A 298 -23.82 -1.38 -14.66
C THR A 298 -23.82 -2.69 -15.44
N GLU A 299 -22.93 -3.61 -15.04
CA GLU A 299 -22.69 -4.91 -15.69
C GLU A 299 -22.87 -6.09 -14.71
N TYR A 300 -23.71 -5.90 -13.70
CA TYR A 300 -23.96 -6.94 -12.74
C TYR A 300 -24.74 -8.12 -13.32
N ALA A 301 -24.04 -9.23 -13.53
CA ALA A 301 -24.65 -10.50 -13.93
C ALA A 301 -24.36 -11.60 -12.89
N PRO A 302 -25.14 -11.72 -11.80
CA PRO A 302 -24.92 -12.77 -10.80
C PRO A 302 -24.99 -14.15 -11.44
N LEU A 303 -24.11 -15.07 -11.03
CA LEU A 303 -24.04 -16.43 -11.56
C LEU A 303 -23.81 -16.50 -13.08
N SER A 304 -23.21 -15.46 -13.69
CA SER A 304 -22.78 -15.49 -15.08
C SER A 304 -21.89 -16.70 -15.36
N ARG A 305 -22.00 -17.27 -16.57
CA ARG A 305 -21.08 -18.34 -17.00
C ARG A 305 -19.70 -17.75 -17.24
N ASP A 306 -18.76 -18.18 -16.42
CA ASP A 306 -17.37 -17.76 -16.52
C ASP A 306 -16.74 -18.29 -17.81
N LYS A 307 -16.11 -17.39 -18.55
CA LYS A 307 -15.22 -17.76 -19.65
C LYS A 307 -13.81 -17.25 -19.31
N PRO A 308 -12.77 -18.09 -19.47
CA PRO A 308 -11.41 -17.60 -19.38
C PRO A 308 -11.22 -16.41 -20.32
N SER A 309 -10.73 -15.31 -19.78
CA SER A 309 -10.37 -14.12 -20.55
C SER A 309 -8.99 -13.63 -20.15
N LYS A 310 -8.30 -13.01 -21.12
CA LYS A 310 -7.02 -12.35 -20.91
C LYS A 310 -7.27 -11.04 -20.16
N LYS A 311 -6.29 -10.66 -19.34
CA LYS A 311 -6.24 -9.34 -18.73
C LYS A 311 -5.91 -8.29 -19.79
N ASP A 312 -6.48 -7.11 -19.65
CA ASP A 312 -6.03 -5.93 -20.40
C ASP A 312 -4.74 -5.34 -19.78
N LYS A 313 -4.28 -4.21 -20.32
CA LYS A 313 -3.09 -3.50 -19.81
C LYS A 313 -3.23 -2.98 -18.37
N PHE A 314 -4.45 -2.85 -17.85
CA PHE A 314 -4.73 -2.43 -16.47
C PHE A 314 -4.93 -3.63 -15.53
N GLY A 315 -4.78 -4.86 -16.04
CA GLY A 315 -4.93 -6.08 -15.26
C GLY A 315 -6.37 -6.57 -15.13
N ASN A 316 -7.35 -5.88 -15.75
CA ASN A 316 -8.77 -6.20 -15.65
C ASN A 316 -9.19 -7.25 -16.68
N LYS A 317 -10.11 -8.13 -16.27
CA LYS A 317 -10.73 -9.15 -17.12
C LYS A 317 -12.13 -8.72 -17.55
N ASN A 318 -12.62 -9.27 -18.65
CA ASN A 318 -13.96 -8.97 -19.18
C ASN A 318 -15.13 -9.44 -18.28
N ASN A 319 -14.88 -10.12 -17.16
CA ASN A 319 -15.94 -10.60 -16.28
C ASN A 319 -16.71 -9.44 -15.65
N GLN A 320 -17.97 -9.28 -16.05
CA GLN A 320 -18.86 -8.22 -15.58
C GLN A 320 -18.21 -6.84 -15.77
N SER A 321 -17.71 -6.64 -16.98
CA SER A 321 -17.04 -5.44 -17.45
C SER A 321 -17.53 -5.16 -18.87
N ILE A 322 -17.66 -3.88 -19.23
CA ILE A 322 -17.82 -3.49 -20.64
C ILE A 322 -16.46 -3.41 -21.32
N ILE A 323 -16.47 -3.39 -22.65
CA ILE A 323 -15.27 -3.19 -23.47
C ILE A 323 -15.15 -1.69 -23.81
N GLY A 324 -14.00 -1.10 -23.47
CA GLY A 324 -13.59 0.22 -23.95
C GLY A 324 -12.58 0.09 -25.09
N TYR A 325 -12.82 0.78 -26.20
CA TYR A 325 -11.96 0.78 -27.37
C TYR A 325 -11.09 2.04 -27.40
N THR A 326 -9.89 1.95 -27.96
CA THR A 326 -8.99 3.11 -28.12
C THR A 326 -9.44 4.10 -29.21
N ASN A 327 -10.33 3.66 -30.11
CA ASN A 327 -10.97 4.52 -31.10
C ASN A 327 -12.43 4.09 -31.36
N SER A 328 -13.18 5.01 -31.97
CA SER A 328 -14.60 4.87 -32.32
C SER A 328 -14.89 3.83 -33.43
N LYS A 329 -13.86 3.37 -34.16
CA LYS A 329 -13.99 2.32 -35.19
C LYS A 329 -13.78 0.91 -34.64
N LYS A 330 -13.53 0.78 -33.33
CA LYS A 330 -13.27 -0.49 -32.63
C LYS A 330 -11.99 -1.21 -33.11
N GLU A 331 -11.03 -0.46 -33.62
CA GLU A 331 -9.73 -0.98 -34.04
C GLU A 331 -8.71 -0.91 -32.88
N GLY A 332 -7.69 -1.77 -32.88
CA GLY A 332 -6.58 -1.69 -31.95
C GLY A 332 -6.84 -2.30 -30.56
N GLU A 333 -6.16 -1.76 -29.55
CA GLU A 333 -6.21 -2.27 -28.17
C GLU A 333 -7.57 -1.97 -27.53
N ILE A 334 -8.04 -2.91 -26.70
CA ILE A 334 -9.22 -2.76 -25.86
C ILE A 334 -8.85 -2.80 -24.38
N ILE A 335 -9.73 -2.23 -23.56
CA ILE A 335 -9.69 -2.33 -22.09
C ILE A 335 -11.02 -2.90 -21.57
N ASN A 336 -10.98 -3.54 -20.42
CA ASN A 336 -12.14 -4.03 -19.69
C ASN A 336 -12.46 -3.04 -18.57
N ILE A 337 -13.64 -2.43 -18.60
CA ILE A 337 -14.10 -1.44 -17.63
C ILE A 337 -15.13 -2.11 -16.72
N PRO A 338 -14.77 -2.46 -15.47
CA PRO A 338 -15.65 -3.27 -14.61
C PRO A 338 -16.89 -2.51 -14.14
N ASP A 339 -17.92 -3.28 -13.77
CA ASP A 339 -19.10 -2.80 -13.05
C ASP A 339 -18.72 -1.86 -11.90
N GLN A 340 -19.52 -0.81 -11.71
CA GLN A 340 -19.35 0.30 -10.76
C GLN A 340 -18.15 1.23 -10.98
N THR A 341 -17.36 1.05 -12.05
CA THR A 341 -16.31 2.01 -12.39
C THR A 341 -16.93 3.38 -12.66
N ILE A 342 -16.41 4.41 -11.98
CA ILE A 342 -16.81 5.81 -12.19
C ILE A 342 -16.17 6.34 -13.49
N PHE A 343 -16.93 7.07 -14.29
CA PHE A 343 -16.45 7.72 -15.51
C PHE A 343 -17.26 8.99 -15.84
N ARG A 344 -16.78 9.76 -16.81
CA ARG A 344 -17.50 10.90 -17.40
C ARG A 344 -17.58 10.74 -18.91
N ILE A 345 -18.66 11.22 -19.51
CA ILE A 345 -18.85 11.26 -20.96
C ILE A 345 -18.33 12.61 -21.47
N ILE A 346 -17.34 12.59 -22.34
CA ILE A 346 -16.68 13.79 -22.91
C ILE A 346 -17.02 14.00 -24.39
N GLY A 347 -17.88 13.15 -24.97
CA GLY A 347 -18.36 13.31 -26.34
C GLY A 347 -18.99 12.05 -26.91
N GLU A 348 -19.33 12.09 -28.19
CA GLU A 348 -19.87 10.98 -28.96
C GLU A 348 -19.27 11.00 -30.37
N GLU A 349 -18.86 9.83 -30.88
CA GLU A 349 -18.27 9.69 -32.20
C GLU A 349 -18.63 8.31 -32.77
N ASN A 350 -19.06 8.23 -34.04
CA ASN A 350 -19.48 6.99 -34.69
C ASN A 350 -20.48 6.16 -33.85
N ASN A 351 -21.46 6.83 -33.23
CA ASN A 351 -22.47 6.23 -32.35
C ASN A 351 -21.89 5.50 -31.12
N MET A 352 -20.67 5.88 -30.70
CA MET A 352 -20.03 5.42 -29.47
C MET A 352 -19.80 6.59 -28.53
N LEU A 353 -19.95 6.35 -27.23
CA LEU A 353 -19.67 7.35 -26.22
C LEU A 353 -18.16 7.44 -26.00
N LYS A 354 -17.63 8.65 -26.08
CA LYS A 354 -16.25 8.96 -25.73
C LYS A 354 -16.19 9.27 -24.24
N ILE A 355 -15.40 8.51 -23.50
CA ILE A 355 -15.37 8.55 -22.03
C ILE A 355 -13.95 8.70 -21.50
N GLU A 356 -13.87 9.13 -20.24
CA GLU A 356 -12.66 9.17 -19.44
C GLU A 356 -12.95 8.60 -18.06
N THR A 357 -11.99 7.86 -17.48
CA THR A 357 -12.08 7.31 -16.12
C THR A 357 -10.89 7.81 -15.28
N PRO A 358 -11.00 7.87 -13.94
CA PRO A 358 -9.92 8.37 -13.10
C PRO A 358 -8.65 7.51 -13.17
N PHE A 359 -8.76 6.18 -13.32
CA PHE A 359 -7.59 5.28 -13.26
C PHE A 359 -7.10 4.79 -14.62
N TYR A 360 -7.99 4.70 -15.62
CA TYR A 360 -7.60 4.22 -16.95
C TYR A 360 -7.27 5.39 -17.89
N GLY A 361 -7.64 6.61 -17.49
CA GLY A 361 -7.55 7.82 -18.30
C GLY A 361 -8.59 7.81 -19.41
N GLY A 362 -8.23 8.42 -20.54
CA GLY A 362 -9.06 8.49 -21.73
C GLY A 362 -8.36 9.31 -22.83
N PRO A 363 -9.03 9.49 -23.98
CA PRO A 363 -10.36 8.99 -24.27
C PRO A 363 -10.40 7.48 -24.57
N TYR A 364 -11.47 6.80 -24.12
CA TYR A 364 -11.89 5.49 -24.62
C TYR A 364 -13.31 5.58 -25.20
N PHE A 365 -13.67 4.64 -26.05
CA PHE A 365 -14.98 4.59 -26.69
C PHE A 365 -15.76 3.37 -26.20
N ILE A 366 -17.00 3.57 -25.76
CA ILE A 366 -17.89 2.49 -25.34
C ILE A 366 -19.17 2.50 -26.17
N GLU A 367 -19.80 1.34 -26.32
CA GLU A 367 -21.08 1.26 -27.02
C GLU A 367 -22.18 1.96 -26.23
N LYS A 368 -23.06 2.67 -26.94
CA LYS A 368 -24.21 3.37 -26.38
C LYS A 368 -25.38 2.40 -26.16
N VAL A 369 -25.22 1.49 -25.20
CA VAL A 369 -26.22 0.46 -24.89
C VAL A 369 -26.99 0.84 -23.62
N GLN A 370 -28.31 0.93 -23.72
CA GLN A 370 -29.17 1.27 -22.59
C GLN A 370 -29.00 0.25 -21.45
N GLY A 371 -28.87 0.75 -20.22
CA GLY A 371 -28.74 -0.09 -19.02
C GLY A 371 -27.33 -0.62 -18.73
N THR A 372 -26.32 -0.26 -19.54
CA THR A 372 -24.90 -0.59 -19.28
C THR A 372 -24.17 0.48 -18.47
N TYR A 373 -24.79 1.65 -18.31
CA TYR A 373 -24.30 2.71 -17.45
C TYR A 373 -25.46 3.49 -16.82
N GLN A 374 -25.19 4.10 -15.67
CA GLN A 374 -26.14 4.89 -14.91
C GLN A 374 -25.49 6.19 -14.45
N LYS A 375 -26.25 7.30 -14.48
CA LYS A 375 -25.82 8.60 -13.95
C LYS A 375 -25.72 8.54 -12.42
N VAL A 376 -24.66 9.12 -11.87
CA VAL A 376 -24.44 9.26 -10.42
C VAL A 376 -25.08 10.55 -9.93
N GLU A 377 -26.06 10.45 -9.02
CA GLU A 377 -26.80 11.61 -8.49
C GLU A 377 -26.34 12.06 -7.09
N ASN A 378 -25.63 11.18 -6.37
CA ASN A 378 -25.21 11.42 -4.98
C ASN A 378 -23.78 11.98 -4.84
N ILE A 379 -23.05 12.18 -5.93
CA ILE A 379 -21.77 12.90 -5.94
C ILE A 379 -22.01 14.30 -6.47
N LYS A 380 -21.93 15.30 -5.59
CA LYS A 380 -22.15 16.73 -5.90
C LYS A 380 -20.94 17.61 -5.61
N GLU A 381 -19.98 17.06 -4.90
CA GLU A 381 -18.72 17.68 -4.49
C GLU A 381 -17.68 16.55 -4.33
N GLU A 382 -16.49 16.90 -3.84
CA GLU A 382 -15.46 15.92 -3.51
C GLU A 382 -15.99 14.86 -2.53
N VAL A 383 -15.62 13.60 -2.77
CA VAL A 383 -16.00 12.49 -1.91
C VAL A 383 -15.14 12.51 -0.66
N ASN A 384 -15.76 12.25 0.49
CA ASN A 384 -15.06 12.24 1.77
C ASN A 384 -14.73 10.82 2.27
N LYS A 385 -15.39 9.77 1.77
CA LYS A 385 -15.22 8.40 2.24
C LYS A 385 -14.57 7.50 1.20
N PHE A 386 -13.41 6.93 1.53
CA PHE A 386 -12.69 6.00 0.67
C PHE A 386 -12.31 4.70 1.37
N ILE A 387 -12.30 3.63 0.59
CA ILE A 387 -11.78 2.33 0.99
C ILE A 387 -10.65 1.98 0.02
N ALA A 388 -9.41 2.02 0.49
CA ALA A 388 -8.24 1.69 -0.30
C ALA A 388 -7.86 0.22 -0.08
N ILE A 389 -7.80 -0.57 -1.14
CA ILE A 389 -7.47 -2.00 -1.10
C ILE A 389 -6.22 -2.22 -1.94
N ASP A 390 -5.19 -2.81 -1.35
CA ASP A 390 -3.98 -3.23 -2.05
C ASP A 390 -3.94 -4.76 -2.17
N PRO A 391 -4.31 -5.33 -3.33
CA PRO A 391 -4.23 -6.76 -3.58
C PRO A 391 -2.79 -7.31 -3.51
N SER A 392 -1.77 -6.51 -3.81
CA SER A 392 -0.39 -6.98 -3.76
C SER A 392 0.11 -7.15 -2.32
N SER A 393 -0.26 -6.22 -1.45
CA SER A 393 0.08 -6.27 -0.02
C SER A 393 -0.92 -7.07 0.82
N GLN A 394 -2.12 -7.36 0.30
CA GLN A 394 -3.24 -7.94 1.05
C GLN A 394 -3.65 -7.05 2.25
N THR A 395 -3.71 -5.74 2.02
CA THR A 395 -4.03 -4.72 3.02
C THR A 395 -5.22 -3.88 2.58
N GLU A 396 -5.93 -3.30 3.55
CA GLU A 396 -7.03 -2.37 3.35
C GLU A 396 -6.95 -1.23 4.35
N VAL A 397 -7.35 -0.03 3.93
CA VAL A 397 -7.48 1.15 4.77
C VAL A 397 -8.77 1.90 4.45
N LEU A 398 -9.49 2.33 5.48
CA LEU A 398 -10.61 3.26 5.37
C LEU A 398 -10.14 4.68 5.66
N PHE A 399 -10.36 5.59 4.72
CA PHE A 399 -10.01 7.00 4.83
C PHE A 399 -11.25 7.88 4.88
N GLN A 400 -11.22 8.88 5.76
CA GLN A 400 -12.20 9.97 5.81
C GLN A 400 -11.48 11.30 5.58
N ARG A 401 -11.81 12.00 4.49
CA ARG A 401 -11.30 13.35 4.24
C ARG A 401 -11.84 14.33 5.28
N ILE A 402 -10.99 15.25 5.72
CA ILE A 402 -11.31 16.42 6.56
C ILE A 402 -11.37 17.64 5.64
N PRO A 403 -12.56 18.12 5.23
CA PRO A 403 -12.69 19.20 4.26
C PRO A 403 -11.94 20.49 4.64
N GLU A 404 -11.83 20.79 5.93
CA GLU A 404 -11.19 22.02 6.43
C GLU A 404 -9.68 22.03 6.23
N THR A 405 -9.05 20.84 6.21
CA THR A 405 -7.59 20.71 6.15
C THR A 405 -7.10 19.98 4.90
N GLN A 406 -8.01 19.38 4.13
CA GLN A 406 -7.73 18.50 2.98
C GLN A 406 -6.97 17.21 3.34
N LYS A 407 -6.76 16.94 4.64
CA LYS A 407 -6.11 15.74 5.15
C LYS A 407 -7.08 14.56 5.24
N TYR A 408 -6.54 13.36 5.40
CA TYR A 408 -7.31 12.13 5.52
C TYR A 408 -7.11 11.47 6.89
N GLU A 409 -8.21 11.24 7.61
CA GLU A 409 -8.22 10.42 8.83
C GLU A 409 -8.21 8.94 8.46
N VAL A 410 -7.38 8.16 9.15
CA VAL A 410 -7.46 6.70 9.11
C VAL A 410 -8.54 6.23 10.07
N ILE A 411 -9.63 5.70 9.54
CA ILE A 411 -10.75 5.21 10.34
C ILE A 411 -10.48 3.81 10.89
N THR A 412 -9.98 2.93 10.02
CA THR A 412 -9.50 1.57 10.35
C THR A 412 -8.54 1.12 9.24
N TYR A 413 -7.73 0.12 9.55
CA TYR A 413 -6.84 -0.55 8.61
C TYR A 413 -6.77 -2.03 8.97
N SER A 414 -6.64 -2.90 7.98
CA SER A 414 -6.64 -4.34 8.22
C SER A 414 -5.85 -5.11 7.18
N TYR A 415 -5.52 -6.35 7.51
CA TYR A 415 -5.18 -7.35 6.51
C TYR A 415 -6.46 -7.94 5.91
N VAL A 416 -6.42 -8.27 4.62
CA VAL A 416 -7.54 -8.85 3.88
C VAL A 416 -7.09 -10.06 3.05
N THR A 417 -8.05 -10.80 2.48
CA THR A 417 -7.75 -11.75 1.40
C THR A 417 -8.50 -11.35 0.14
N THR A 418 -7.78 -10.99 -0.91
CA THR A 418 -8.38 -10.57 -2.19
C THR A 418 -8.55 -11.74 -3.17
N GLY A 419 -9.17 -11.45 -4.31
CA GLY A 419 -9.42 -12.41 -5.39
C GLY A 419 -8.14 -12.89 -6.04
N LYS A 420 -8.05 -14.20 -6.31
CA LYS A 420 -7.00 -14.79 -7.14
C LYS A 420 -7.47 -15.00 -8.56
N ASP A 421 -6.54 -14.84 -9.49
CA ASP A 421 -6.81 -15.22 -10.87
C ASP A 421 -6.77 -16.76 -11.03
N GLY A 422 -7.76 -17.35 -11.69
CA GLY A 422 -7.84 -18.79 -11.87
C GLY A 422 -9.08 -19.26 -12.66
N TYR A 423 -9.24 -20.57 -12.77
CA TYR A 423 -10.42 -21.16 -13.42
C TYR A 423 -11.65 -21.02 -12.50
N GLY A 424 -12.62 -20.18 -12.89
CA GLY A 424 -13.78 -19.85 -12.05
C GLY A 424 -13.47 -18.98 -10.83
N SER A 425 -12.32 -18.29 -10.84
CA SER A 425 -11.99 -17.25 -9.86
C SER A 425 -11.37 -16.06 -10.59
N TYR A 426 -11.74 -14.85 -10.17
CA TYR A 426 -11.16 -13.64 -10.74
C TYR A 426 -10.34 -12.92 -9.69
N GLU A 427 -9.30 -12.26 -10.17
CA GLU A 427 -8.63 -11.26 -9.37
C GLU A 427 -9.60 -10.12 -9.02
N THR A 428 -9.43 -9.55 -7.83
CA THR A 428 -10.15 -8.32 -7.46
C THR A 428 -9.79 -7.24 -8.48
N PRO A 429 -10.77 -6.63 -9.18
CA PRO A 429 -10.49 -5.74 -10.30
C PRO A 429 -9.81 -4.45 -9.82
N HIS A 430 -8.85 -3.96 -10.60
CA HIS A 430 -8.23 -2.65 -10.42
C HIS A 430 -9.21 -1.56 -10.85
N GLY A 431 -9.29 -0.43 -10.15
CA GLY A 431 -10.21 0.66 -10.51
C GLY A 431 -10.70 1.51 -9.33
N ALA A 432 -11.52 2.51 -9.65
CA ALA A 432 -12.25 3.34 -8.70
C ALA A 432 -13.75 3.04 -8.81
N PHE A 433 -14.32 2.47 -7.75
CA PHE A 433 -15.66 1.89 -7.76
C PHE A 433 -16.59 2.58 -6.76
N LEU A 434 -17.77 3.01 -7.22
CA LEU A 434 -18.79 3.50 -6.31
C LEU A 434 -19.40 2.32 -5.53
N ILE A 435 -19.46 2.42 -4.21
CA ILE A 435 -20.13 1.41 -3.39
C ILE A 435 -21.62 1.40 -3.72
N ALA A 436 -22.10 0.26 -4.22
CA ALA A 436 -23.47 0.10 -4.69
C ALA A 436 -24.46 -0.01 -3.52
N PHE A 437 -24.15 -0.92 -2.59
CA PHE A 437 -24.95 -1.19 -1.41
C PHE A 437 -24.18 -2.05 -0.40
N THR A 438 -24.69 -2.09 0.82
CA THR A 438 -24.32 -3.07 1.84
C THR A 438 -25.49 -4.01 2.15
N ARG A 439 -25.21 -5.18 2.76
CA ARG A 439 -26.23 -6.13 3.19
C ARG A 439 -25.77 -6.94 4.41
N PRO A 440 -26.68 -7.50 5.24
CA PRO A 440 -26.31 -8.21 6.47
C PRO A 440 -25.60 -9.54 6.25
N TYR A 441 -25.77 -10.17 5.09
CA TYR A 441 -25.08 -11.41 4.73
C TYR A 441 -25.06 -11.60 3.21
N MET A 442 -24.12 -12.38 2.70
CA MET A 442 -24.04 -12.80 1.30
C MET A 442 -23.99 -14.33 1.23
N THR A 443 -24.80 -14.94 0.38
CA THR A 443 -24.74 -16.38 0.12
C THR A 443 -23.71 -16.69 -0.95
N PHE A 444 -23.06 -17.85 -0.84
CA PHE A 444 -22.14 -18.35 -1.85
C PHE A 444 -22.55 -19.75 -2.30
N THR A 445 -22.13 -20.11 -3.50
CA THR A 445 -22.59 -21.32 -4.20
C THR A 445 -21.47 -22.35 -4.31
N ARG A 446 -21.85 -23.60 -4.55
CA ARG A 446 -20.95 -24.70 -4.92
C ARG A 446 -21.60 -25.52 -6.01
N HIS A 447 -20.81 -26.38 -6.66
CA HIS A 447 -21.37 -27.41 -7.54
C HIS A 447 -22.40 -28.27 -6.78
N ALA A 448 -23.55 -28.44 -7.41
CA ALA A 448 -24.63 -29.27 -6.90
C ALA A 448 -24.17 -30.74 -6.85
N ARG A 449 -24.51 -31.40 -5.75
CA ARG A 449 -24.33 -32.83 -5.51
C ARG A 449 -25.70 -33.52 -5.60
N PRO A 450 -25.76 -34.84 -5.83
CA PRO A 450 -27.02 -35.57 -5.80
C PRO A 450 -27.82 -35.28 -4.51
N GLY A 451 -29.08 -34.89 -4.67
CA GLY A 451 -29.98 -34.53 -3.56
C GLY A 451 -29.94 -33.07 -3.12
N ASP A 452 -29.05 -32.23 -3.66
CA ASP A 452 -29.06 -30.80 -3.36
C ASP A 452 -30.27 -30.08 -3.97
N LYS A 453 -30.81 -29.10 -3.23
CA LYS A 453 -31.70 -28.10 -3.81
C LYS A 453 -30.87 -27.13 -4.65
N THR A 454 -31.07 -27.18 -5.95
CA THR A 454 -30.33 -26.36 -6.92
C THR A 454 -30.88 -24.96 -7.03
N ILE A 455 -30.08 -24.06 -7.60
CA ILE A 455 -30.47 -22.66 -7.80
C ILE A 455 -31.32 -22.54 -9.07
N PRO A 456 -32.45 -21.80 -9.05
CA PRO A 456 -33.24 -21.57 -10.26
C PRO A 456 -32.38 -21.03 -11.41
N GLY A 457 -32.45 -21.67 -12.58
CA GLY A 457 -31.63 -21.33 -13.75
C GLY A 457 -30.17 -21.81 -13.71
N ARG A 458 -29.71 -22.40 -12.60
CA ARG A 458 -28.37 -22.98 -12.42
C ARG A 458 -28.47 -24.32 -11.70
N SER A 459 -28.98 -25.33 -12.41
CA SER A 459 -29.11 -26.71 -11.90
C SER A 459 -27.77 -27.36 -11.52
N ASP A 460 -26.67 -26.82 -12.02
CA ASP A 460 -25.30 -27.21 -11.70
C ASP A 460 -24.81 -26.64 -10.35
N LEU A 461 -25.54 -25.70 -9.74
CA LEU A 461 -25.16 -25.05 -8.49
C LEU A 461 -26.18 -25.24 -7.37
N ALA A 462 -25.68 -25.30 -6.14
CA ALA A 462 -26.45 -25.24 -4.90
C ALA A 462 -25.84 -24.20 -3.95
N VAL A 463 -26.63 -23.68 -3.01
CA VAL A 463 -26.11 -22.76 -1.99
C VAL A 463 -25.24 -23.54 -1.01
N ALA A 464 -24.02 -23.07 -0.78
CA ALA A 464 -23.03 -23.73 0.07
C ALA A 464 -23.02 -23.17 1.51
N GLY A 465 -23.41 -21.91 1.67
CA GLY A 465 -23.37 -21.21 2.95
C GLY A 465 -23.53 -19.71 2.79
N SER A 466 -23.08 -18.97 3.81
CA SER A 466 -23.07 -17.51 3.81
C SER A 466 -21.81 -16.92 4.47
N ALA A 467 -21.52 -15.68 4.10
CA ALA A 467 -20.62 -14.79 4.81
C ALA A 467 -21.44 -13.69 5.49
N LYS A 468 -21.08 -13.32 6.72
CA LYS A 468 -21.71 -12.21 7.44
C LYS A 468 -21.21 -10.89 6.89
N TYR A 469 -22.13 -9.94 6.76
CA TYR A 469 -21.94 -8.60 6.23
C TYR A 469 -21.33 -8.59 4.83
N ALA A 470 -21.84 -7.75 3.95
CA ALA A 470 -21.24 -7.60 2.64
C ALA A 470 -21.39 -6.18 2.13
N VAL A 471 -20.36 -5.69 1.46
CA VAL A 471 -20.33 -4.42 0.75
C VAL A 471 -20.03 -4.73 -0.70
N ARG A 472 -20.94 -4.33 -1.60
CA ARG A 472 -20.77 -4.55 -3.02
C ARG A 472 -20.02 -3.38 -3.64
N PHE A 473 -18.89 -3.68 -4.30
CA PHE A 473 -18.11 -2.67 -4.99
C PHE A 473 -17.97 -2.92 -6.49
N SER A 474 -17.92 -4.16 -7.00
CA SER A 474 -17.85 -4.37 -8.46
C SER A 474 -18.33 -5.77 -8.86
N GLY A 475 -19.45 -5.85 -9.57
CA GLY A 475 -20.00 -7.08 -10.08
C GLY A 475 -20.29 -8.10 -8.96
N GLY A 476 -19.75 -9.32 -9.10
CA GLY A 476 -19.73 -10.36 -8.07
C GLY A 476 -18.66 -10.16 -7.00
N GLY A 477 -17.90 -9.08 -7.04
CA GLY A 477 -16.90 -8.68 -6.04
C GLY A 477 -17.54 -7.94 -4.88
N TYR A 478 -17.45 -8.55 -3.70
CA TYR A 478 -17.90 -7.99 -2.43
C TYR A 478 -16.75 -7.95 -1.44
N MET A 479 -16.72 -6.93 -0.57
CA MET A 479 -16.05 -7.06 0.73
C MET A 479 -17.00 -7.82 1.66
N HIS A 480 -16.54 -8.87 2.35
CA HIS A 480 -17.41 -9.66 3.21
C HIS A 480 -16.64 -10.36 4.35
N GLY A 481 -17.37 -10.83 5.37
CA GLY A 481 -16.80 -11.59 6.48
C GLY A 481 -16.34 -12.99 6.07
N ILE A 482 -16.00 -13.85 7.03
CA ILE A 482 -15.47 -15.17 6.71
C ILE A 482 -16.60 -16.07 6.20
N PRO A 483 -16.51 -16.64 4.99
CA PRO A 483 -17.54 -17.53 4.46
C PRO A 483 -17.56 -18.87 5.21
N THR A 484 -18.73 -19.27 5.68
CA THR A 484 -18.96 -20.55 6.36
C THR A 484 -20.17 -21.28 5.80
N ASN A 485 -20.18 -22.61 5.88
CA ASN A 485 -21.37 -23.38 5.55
C ASN A 485 -22.49 -23.12 6.58
N PHE A 486 -23.75 -23.37 6.23
CA PHE A 486 -24.89 -23.07 7.12
C PHE A 486 -24.91 -23.92 8.41
N ASN A 487 -24.23 -25.06 8.40
CA ASN A 487 -24.16 -25.96 9.55
C ASN A 487 -22.95 -25.66 10.46
N PHE A 488 -22.18 -24.62 10.16
CA PHE A 488 -20.98 -24.26 10.90
C PHE A 488 -21.38 -23.79 12.30
N LYS A 489 -20.82 -24.46 13.31
CA LYS A 489 -20.97 -24.10 14.71
C LYS A 489 -19.57 -23.76 15.24
N GLY A 490 -19.39 -22.55 15.75
CA GLY A 490 -18.12 -22.12 16.32
C GLY A 490 -17.74 -20.69 15.93
N SER A 491 -16.51 -20.32 16.26
CA SER A 491 -15.94 -19.02 15.88
C SER A 491 -15.38 -19.09 14.47
N THR A 492 -15.68 -18.09 13.64
CA THR A 492 -15.09 -17.96 12.31
C THR A 492 -13.56 -17.79 12.36
N LEU A 493 -13.02 -17.30 13.49
CA LEU A 493 -11.59 -17.17 13.75
C LEU A 493 -10.84 -18.51 13.76
N ASP A 494 -11.53 -19.62 14.04
CA ASP A 494 -10.91 -20.96 14.10
C ASP A 494 -10.78 -21.62 12.72
N THR A 495 -11.31 -20.96 11.67
CA THR A 495 -11.31 -21.50 10.31
C THR A 495 -9.96 -21.33 9.61
N GLU A 496 -9.65 -22.23 8.67
CA GLU A 496 -8.48 -22.08 7.79
C GLU A 496 -8.55 -20.79 6.95
N THR A 497 -9.75 -20.33 6.61
CA THR A 497 -9.95 -19.06 5.89
C THR A 497 -9.48 -17.87 6.74
N ALA A 498 -9.76 -17.86 8.04
CA ALA A 498 -9.30 -16.81 8.96
C ALA A 498 -7.76 -16.72 9.00
N LYS A 499 -7.10 -17.88 9.06
CA LYS A 499 -5.63 -17.98 9.12
C LYS A 499 -4.94 -17.48 7.84
N LYS A 500 -5.67 -17.39 6.73
CA LYS A 500 -5.15 -16.92 5.43
C LYS A 500 -5.33 -15.43 5.18
N ILE A 501 -6.05 -14.71 6.04
CA ILE A 501 -6.19 -13.25 5.95
C ILE A 501 -4.79 -12.60 6.03
N GLY A 502 -4.48 -11.72 5.07
CA GLY A 502 -3.15 -11.09 4.95
C GLY A 502 -2.04 -11.99 4.43
N THR A 503 -2.38 -13.13 3.80
CA THR A 503 -1.38 -14.06 3.23
C THR A 503 -1.35 -14.00 1.70
N TYR A 504 -2.17 -14.75 1.00
CA TYR A 504 -2.23 -14.75 -0.46
C TYR A 504 -3.64 -14.47 -0.93
N LYS A 505 -3.71 -14.01 -2.18
CA LYS A 505 -4.95 -13.97 -2.96
C LYS A 505 -5.55 -15.38 -2.99
N GLU A 506 -6.79 -15.52 -2.57
CA GLU A 506 -7.49 -16.81 -2.54
C GLU A 506 -8.98 -16.71 -2.84
N SER A 507 -9.56 -15.51 -2.72
CA SER A 507 -10.99 -15.34 -2.95
C SER A 507 -11.35 -15.48 -4.43
N HIS A 508 -12.65 -15.52 -4.72
CA HIS A 508 -13.19 -15.48 -6.08
C HIS A 508 -13.69 -14.04 -6.34
N LYS A 509 -12.79 -13.11 -6.66
CA LYS A 509 -13.04 -11.66 -6.87
C LYS A 509 -13.23 -10.81 -5.60
N CYS A 510 -13.81 -11.37 -4.55
CA CYS A 510 -14.12 -10.70 -3.30
C CYS A 510 -12.90 -10.22 -2.48
N VAL A 511 -13.16 -9.44 -1.45
CA VAL A 511 -12.20 -9.10 -0.39
C VAL A 511 -12.75 -9.66 0.91
N ARG A 512 -11.98 -10.52 1.59
CA ARG A 512 -12.40 -11.19 2.82
C ARG A 512 -11.81 -10.50 4.03
N HIS A 513 -12.63 -10.36 5.05
CA HIS A 513 -12.31 -9.73 6.33
C HIS A 513 -12.64 -10.65 7.50
N PHE A 514 -12.11 -10.33 8.68
CA PHE A 514 -12.69 -10.81 9.93
C PHE A 514 -14.11 -10.24 10.09
N ASP A 515 -15.01 -11.01 10.71
CA ASP A 515 -16.43 -10.66 10.82
C ASP A 515 -16.66 -9.31 11.52
N ASP A 516 -15.86 -8.98 12.52
CA ASP A 516 -15.98 -7.73 13.28
C ASP A 516 -15.46 -6.51 12.49
N GLN A 517 -14.40 -6.68 11.70
CA GLN A 517 -13.91 -5.67 10.77
C GLN A 517 -14.96 -5.31 9.71
N ILE A 518 -15.55 -6.30 9.03
CA ILE A 518 -16.57 -6.00 8.02
C ILE A 518 -17.86 -5.45 8.63
N GLU A 519 -18.23 -5.86 9.85
CA GLU A 519 -19.35 -5.30 10.57
C GLU A 519 -19.15 -3.79 10.81
N PHE A 520 -17.96 -3.41 11.26
CA PHE A 520 -17.60 -2.02 11.45
C PHE A 520 -17.63 -1.25 10.12
N ILE A 521 -17.05 -1.81 9.04
CA ILE A 521 -17.06 -1.20 7.71
C ILE A 521 -18.50 -0.96 7.22
N VAL A 522 -19.38 -1.96 7.31
CA VAL A 522 -20.79 -1.81 6.91
C VAL A 522 -21.49 -0.72 7.71
N LYS A 523 -21.28 -0.64 9.02
CA LYS A 523 -21.85 0.43 9.86
C LYS A 523 -21.30 1.81 9.49
N TRP A 524 -20.01 1.92 9.21
CA TRP A 524 -19.37 3.18 8.81
C TRP A 524 -19.85 3.68 7.44
N ILE A 525 -19.98 2.77 6.46
CA ILE A 525 -20.53 3.06 5.13
C ILE A 525 -21.97 3.52 5.24
N ASN A 526 -22.81 2.77 5.95
CA ASN A 526 -24.22 3.07 6.05
C ASN A 526 -24.47 4.33 6.88
N ALA A 527 -23.66 4.57 7.92
CA ALA A 527 -23.92 5.60 8.93
C ALA A 527 -25.40 5.57 9.36
N ASP A 528 -26.13 6.66 9.16
CA ASP A 528 -27.56 6.77 9.47
C ASP A 528 -28.49 6.48 8.28
N SER A 529 -27.96 6.03 7.13
CA SER A 529 -28.73 5.83 5.89
C SER A 529 -30.02 5.06 6.11
N LYS A 530 -31.11 5.62 5.56
CA LYS A 530 -32.44 5.02 5.57
C LYS A 530 -32.85 4.45 4.21
N ILE A 531 -32.01 4.59 3.18
CA ILE A 531 -32.31 4.09 1.84
C ILE A 531 -32.16 2.56 1.81
N LYS A 532 -33.26 1.86 1.57
CA LYS A 532 -33.33 0.40 1.53
C LYS A 532 -33.85 -0.10 0.18
N ASP A 533 -33.25 -1.18 -0.30
CA ASP A 533 -33.79 -2.01 -1.38
C ASP A 533 -33.74 -3.48 -0.94
N ARG A 534 -34.89 -3.99 -0.47
CA ARG A 534 -34.99 -5.31 0.18
C ARG A 534 -34.01 -5.39 1.36
N ASP A 535 -33.11 -6.38 1.37
CA ASP A 535 -32.08 -6.57 2.40
C ASP A 535 -30.88 -5.61 2.23
N ASN A 536 -30.83 -4.86 1.13
CA ASN A 536 -29.71 -3.97 0.83
C ASN A 536 -29.93 -2.58 1.46
N THR A 537 -28.83 -1.97 1.88
CA THR A 537 -28.79 -0.57 2.32
C THR A 537 -27.91 0.21 1.35
N ILE A 538 -28.45 1.29 0.79
CA ILE A 538 -27.72 2.14 -0.14
C ILE A 538 -27.08 3.29 0.65
N PRO A 539 -25.77 3.56 0.51
CA PRO A 539 -25.13 4.67 1.21
C PRO A 539 -25.74 6.02 0.76
N GLU A 540 -26.12 6.87 1.73
CA GLU A 540 -26.57 8.24 1.42
C GLU A 540 -25.39 9.12 1.02
N GLU A 541 -24.31 9.09 1.82
CA GLU A 541 -23.02 9.69 1.47
C GLU A 541 -22.27 8.75 0.51
N PRO A 542 -21.73 9.26 -0.62
CA PRO A 542 -20.97 8.44 -1.54
C PRO A 542 -19.71 7.87 -0.88
N VAL A 543 -19.47 6.58 -1.10
CA VAL A 543 -18.24 5.89 -0.68
C VAL A 543 -17.59 5.28 -1.92
N ILE A 544 -16.29 5.50 -2.10
CA ILE A 544 -15.55 4.95 -3.23
C ILE A 544 -14.51 3.93 -2.75
N ALA A 545 -14.55 2.73 -3.33
CA ALA A 545 -13.47 1.76 -3.19
C ALA A 545 -12.42 1.99 -4.28
N VAL A 546 -11.18 2.25 -3.89
CA VAL A 546 -10.03 2.32 -4.79
C VAL A 546 -9.21 1.04 -4.64
N VAL A 547 -9.11 0.28 -5.72
CA VAL A 547 -8.27 -0.93 -5.76
C VAL A 547 -7.00 -0.58 -6.52
N LEU A 548 -5.86 -0.74 -5.85
CA LEU A 548 -4.55 -0.23 -6.28
C LEU A 548 -3.95 -0.96 -7.48
#